data_AF-H2XJI2-F1
#
_entry.id   AF-H2XJI2-F1
#
_cell.length_a   1.000
_cell.length_b   1.000
_cell.length_c   1.000
_cell.angle_alpha   90.00
_cell.angle_beta   90.00
_cell.angle_gamma   90.00
#
_symmetry.space_group_name_H-M   'P 1'
#
loop_
_entity.id
_entity.type
_entity.pdbx_description
1 polymer ?
#
loop_
_entity_poly.entity_id
_entity_poly.type
_entity_poly.pdbx_seq_one_letter_code
_entity_poly.pdbx_strand_id
1 'polypeptide(L)'
;MKVLHTIRDTPSNPKGLCCLSVNNDNSFLVYPGSSITGEVQIFDVTTLNAVSTINAHDSPLAAMAFNSSATKLATASSKGTVIRIFSVPDGQKLFEFR
;
A
#
# COMPACT_ATOMS: atom_id res chain seq x y z
N MET A 1 -20.61 4.91 -16.99
CA MET A 1 -19.75 4.26 -15.97
C MET A 1 -20.38 4.50 -14.61
N LYS A 2 -20.60 3.47 -13.79
CA LYS A 2 -21.22 3.59 -12.44
C LYS A 2 -20.12 3.49 -11.39
N VAL A 3 -20.11 4.40 -10.42
CA VAL A 3 -19.21 4.32 -9.26
C VAL A 3 -19.73 3.23 -8.32
N LEU A 4 -18.87 2.26 -7.98
CA LEU A 4 -19.21 1.18 -7.03
C LEU A 4 -18.91 1.59 -5.58
N HIS A 5 -17.76 2.22 -5.35
CA HIS A 5 -17.30 2.65 -4.03
C HIS A 5 -16.43 3.90 -4.14
N THR A 6 -16.46 4.74 -3.11
CA THR A 6 -15.56 5.89 -2.97
C THR A 6 -14.89 5.80 -1.61
N ILE A 7 -13.57 5.60 -1.60
CA ILE A 7 -12.76 5.70 -0.39
C ILE A 7 -12.71 7.19 -0.01
N ARG A 8 -13.20 7.51 1.20
CA ARG A 8 -13.23 8.88 1.72
C ARG A 8 -12.00 9.13 2.60
N ASP A 9 -11.71 10.40 2.84
CA ASP A 9 -10.70 10.85 3.81
C ASP A 9 -9.27 10.35 3.55
N THR A 10 -8.92 10.12 2.28
CA THR A 10 -7.54 9.80 1.89
C THR A 10 -6.61 11.00 2.08
N PRO A 11 -5.37 10.81 2.56
CA PRO A 11 -4.38 11.88 2.64
C PRO A 11 -4.08 12.51 1.27
N SER A 12 -3.47 13.70 1.30
CA SER A 12 -2.96 14.36 0.09
C SER A 12 -1.99 13.45 -0.66
N ASN A 13 -2.32 13.14 -1.92
CA ASN A 13 -1.53 12.26 -2.79
C ASN A 13 -1.29 12.91 -4.18
N PRO A 14 -0.52 14.02 -4.24
CA PRO A 14 -0.37 14.82 -5.46
C PRO A 14 0.34 14.08 -6.60
N LYS A 15 1.06 13.00 -6.30
CA LYS A 15 1.75 12.15 -7.29
C LYS A 15 0.90 10.96 -7.74
N GLY A 16 -0.32 10.79 -7.21
CA GLY A 16 -1.17 9.64 -7.51
C GLY A 16 -0.53 8.31 -7.15
N LEU A 17 0.28 8.25 -6.09
CA LEU A 17 0.95 7.03 -5.67
C LEU A 17 -0.10 6.01 -5.20
N CYS A 18 -0.23 4.91 -5.91
CA CYS A 18 -1.03 3.75 -5.53
C CYS A 18 -0.48 2.51 -6.25
N CYS A 19 -0.89 1.33 -5.79
CA CYS A 19 -0.62 0.09 -6.49
C CYS A 19 -1.86 -0.81 -6.42
N LEU A 20 -2.17 -1.45 -7.54
CA LEU A 20 -3.25 -2.43 -7.66
C LEU A 20 -2.60 -3.81 -7.81
N SER A 21 -3.13 -4.81 -7.13
CA SER A 21 -2.74 -6.17 -7.41
C SER A 21 -3.33 -6.64 -8.74
N VAL A 22 -2.63 -7.58 -9.39
CA VAL A 22 -3.04 -8.19 -10.66
C VAL A 22 -3.70 -9.57 -10.46
N ASN A 23 -3.91 -9.98 -9.21
CA ASN A 23 -4.40 -11.31 -8.84
C ASN A 23 -5.90 -11.25 -8.51
N ASN A 24 -6.69 -12.15 -9.09
CA ASN A 24 -8.14 -12.17 -8.89
C ASN A 24 -8.58 -12.70 -7.52
N ASP A 25 -7.80 -13.61 -6.93
CA ASP A 25 -8.09 -14.19 -5.62
C ASP A 25 -7.68 -13.21 -4.50
N ASN A 26 -6.59 -12.48 -4.72
CA ASN A 26 -6.05 -11.45 -3.82
C ASN A 26 -6.10 -10.08 -4.49
N SER A 27 -7.31 -9.52 -4.58
CA SER A 27 -7.55 -8.23 -5.24
C SER A 27 -7.46 -7.08 -4.23
N PHE A 28 -6.32 -6.38 -4.22
CA PHE A 28 -6.00 -5.34 -3.26
C PHE A 28 -5.59 -4.04 -3.96
N LEU A 29 -6.01 -2.92 -3.39
CA LEU A 29 -5.52 -1.59 -3.67
C LEU A 29 -4.69 -1.11 -2.48
N VAL A 30 -3.50 -0.60 -2.73
CA VAL A 30 -2.70 0.10 -1.71
C VAL A 30 -2.46 1.56 -2.08
N TYR A 31 -2.50 2.42 -1.08
CA TYR A 31 -2.29 3.86 -1.20
C TYR A 31 -1.70 4.42 0.11
N PRO A 32 -1.10 5.62 0.09
CA PRO A 32 -0.59 6.26 1.30
C PRO A 32 -1.69 6.53 2.34
N GLY A 33 -1.45 6.11 3.58
CA GLY A 33 -2.28 6.43 4.75
C GLY A 33 -1.88 7.71 5.47
N SER A 34 -0.71 8.27 5.13
CA SER A 34 -0.22 9.54 5.67
C SER A 34 0.51 10.34 4.60
N SER A 35 0.44 11.67 4.71
CA SER A 35 1.24 12.60 3.89
C SER A 35 2.57 12.99 4.56
N ILE A 36 2.76 12.60 5.83
CA ILE A 36 3.90 12.96 6.66
C ILE A 36 4.82 11.75 6.88
N THR A 37 4.23 10.58 7.10
CA THR A 37 4.94 9.32 7.36
C THR A 37 4.71 8.32 6.22
N GLY A 38 5.49 7.25 6.22
CA GLY A 38 5.39 6.19 5.24
C GLY A 38 4.34 5.15 5.60
N GLU A 39 3.11 5.59 5.84
CA GLU A 39 1.98 4.70 6.15
C GLU A 39 1.34 4.19 4.86
N VAL A 40 1.07 2.89 4.78
CA VAL A 40 0.34 2.24 3.68
C VAL A 40 -1.03 1.79 4.16
N GLN A 41 -2.08 2.12 3.43
CA GLN A 41 -3.42 1.54 3.59
C GLN A 41 -3.59 0.38 2.61
N ILE A 42 -4.08 -0.76 3.09
CA ILE A 42 -4.48 -1.92 2.27
C ILE A 42 -6.00 -1.97 2.23
N PHE A 43 -6.56 -1.96 1.02
CA PHE A 43 -7.99 -2.02 0.76
C PHE A 43 -8.30 -3.21 -0.13
N ASP A 44 -9.27 -4.03 0.28
CA ASP A 44 -9.80 -5.14 -0.50
C ASP A 44 -10.88 -4.61 -1.44
N VAL A 45 -10.63 -4.75 -2.75
CA VAL A 45 -11.56 -4.24 -3.78
C VAL A 45 -12.69 -5.22 -4.11
N THR A 46 -12.60 -6.47 -3.63
CA THR A 46 -13.67 -7.47 -3.74
C THR A 46 -14.72 -7.24 -2.65
N THR A 47 -14.27 -7.07 -1.40
CA THR A 47 -15.18 -6.82 -0.26
C THR A 47 -15.49 -5.34 -0.04
N LEU A 48 -14.75 -4.45 -0.69
CA LEU A 48 -14.87 -2.98 -0.60
C LEU A 48 -14.60 -2.45 0.82
N ASN A 49 -13.64 -3.03 1.52
CA ASN A 49 -13.28 -2.67 2.89
C ASN A 49 -11.78 -2.43 3.05
N ALA A 50 -11.43 -1.53 3.99
CA ALA A 50 -10.07 -1.43 4.48
C ALA A 50 -9.73 -2.70 5.29
N VAL A 51 -8.54 -3.27 5.03
CA VAL A 51 -8.12 -4.54 5.63
C VAL A 51 -7.09 -4.30 6.72
N SER A 52 -6.07 -3.49 6.42
CA SER A 52 -4.96 -3.26 7.33
C SER A 52 -4.19 -1.99 6.97
N THR A 53 -3.38 -1.54 7.92
CA THR A 53 -2.50 -0.38 7.79
C THR A 53 -1.08 -0.79 8.16
N ILE A 54 -0.09 -0.36 7.37
CA ILE A 54 1.33 -0.66 7.59
C ILE A 54 2.08 0.63 7.84
N ASN A 55 2.73 0.75 9.00
CA ASN A 55 3.69 1.81 9.30
C ASN A 55 5.05 1.45 8.68
N ALA A 56 5.21 1.69 7.38
CA ALA A 56 6.35 1.19 6.64
C ALA A 56 7.61 2.05 6.82
N HIS A 57 7.50 3.38 6.95
CA HIS A 57 8.64 4.29 7.09
C HIS A 57 8.29 5.54 7.92
N ASP A 58 9.31 6.23 8.44
CA ASP A 58 9.14 7.51 9.17
C ASP A 58 9.07 8.74 8.24
N SER A 59 9.14 8.52 6.93
CA SER A 59 9.06 9.58 5.90
C SER A 59 8.12 9.16 4.78
N PRO A 60 7.56 10.11 4.01
CA PRO A 60 6.52 9.80 3.02
C PRO A 60 6.93 8.72 2.03
N LEU A 61 5.96 7.89 1.63
CA LEU A 61 6.17 6.87 0.61
C LEU A 61 6.59 7.49 -0.73
N ALA A 62 7.54 6.86 -1.38
CA ALA A 62 8.00 7.22 -2.72
C ALA A 62 7.63 6.16 -3.77
N ALA A 63 7.63 4.88 -3.37
CA ALA A 63 7.29 3.77 -4.26
C ALA A 63 6.65 2.61 -3.49
N MET A 64 5.75 1.89 -4.18
CA MET A 64 5.12 0.67 -3.70
C MET A 64 4.92 -0.30 -4.86
N ALA A 65 5.08 -1.60 -4.62
CA ALA A 65 4.83 -2.63 -5.63
C ALA A 65 4.43 -3.97 -4.99
N PHE A 66 3.33 -4.56 -5.47
CA PHE A 66 2.99 -5.94 -5.15
C PHE A 66 3.89 -6.94 -5.89
N ASN A 67 4.05 -8.12 -5.32
CA ASN A 67 4.43 -9.29 -6.12
C ASN A 67 3.23 -9.82 -6.94
N SER A 68 3.48 -10.71 -7.90
CA SER A 68 2.44 -11.25 -8.81
C SER A 68 1.28 -11.95 -8.10
N SER A 69 1.54 -12.61 -6.96
CA SER A 69 0.51 -13.29 -6.17
C SER A 69 -0.20 -12.38 -5.15
N ALA A 70 0.19 -11.10 -5.07
CA ALA A 70 -0.33 -10.12 -4.12
C ALA A 70 -0.25 -10.53 -2.64
N THR A 71 0.73 -11.38 -2.31
CA THR A 71 1.00 -11.83 -0.93
C THR A 71 2.14 -11.05 -0.28
N LYS A 72 2.85 -10.22 -1.05
CA LYS A 72 3.95 -9.38 -0.59
C LYS A 72 3.86 -7.99 -1.19
N LEU A 73 4.19 -6.99 -0.38
CA LEU A 73 4.30 -5.60 -0.79
C LEU A 73 5.71 -5.06 -0.52
N ALA A 74 6.38 -4.57 -1.56
CA ALA A 74 7.60 -3.80 -1.44
C ALA A 74 7.28 -2.31 -1.27
N THR A 75 8.01 -1.63 -0.39
CA THR A 75 7.84 -0.19 -0.12
C THR A 75 9.19 0.51 -0.02
N ALA A 76 9.23 1.77 -0.47
CA ALA A 76 10.36 2.68 -0.26
C ALA A 76 9.84 4.09 0.06
N SER A 77 10.61 4.84 0.85
CA SER A 77 10.28 6.22 1.25
C SER A 77 11.18 7.26 0.57
N SER A 78 10.77 8.53 0.66
CA SER A 78 11.48 9.67 0.07
C SER A 78 12.85 9.94 0.70
N LYS A 79 13.09 9.53 1.95
CA LYS A 79 14.40 9.62 2.60
C LYS A 79 15.42 8.65 2.01
N GLY A 80 14.98 7.52 1.48
CA GLY A 80 15.79 6.62 0.67
C GLY A 80 16.73 5.65 1.41
N THR A 81 17.36 4.80 0.59
CA THR A 81 18.14 3.55 0.81
C THR A 81 17.38 2.34 1.31
N VAL A 82 16.43 2.49 2.24
CA VAL A 82 15.77 1.32 2.84
C VAL A 82 14.55 0.87 2.02
N ILE A 83 14.56 -0.39 1.59
CA ILE A 83 13.41 -1.07 0.99
C ILE A 83 12.89 -2.10 1.98
N ARG A 84 11.58 -2.09 2.26
CA ARG A 84 10.94 -3.05 3.16
C ARG A 84 9.90 -3.87 2.42
N ILE A 85 9.87 -5.16 2.72
CA ILE A 85 8.89 -6.10 2.20
C ILE A 85 7.95 -6.51 3.34
N PHE A 86 6.65 -6.43 3.09
CA PHE A 86 5.61 -6.81 4.04
C PHE A 86 4.77 -7.95 3.51
N SER A 87 4.24 -8.79 4.40
CA SER A 87 3.17 -9.74 4.06
C SER A 87 1.87 -8.97 3.81
N VAL A 88 1.03 -9.51 2.93
CA VAL A 88 -0.28 -8.97 2.60
C VAL A 88 -1.30 -10.12 2.77
N PRO A 89 -2.44 -9.87 3.45
CA PRO A 89 -2.88 -8.58 4.00
C PRO A 89 -2.34 -8.27 5.40
N ASP A 90 -1.68 -9.20 6.08
CA ASP A 90 -1.38 -9.09 7.52
C ASP A 90 -0.45 -7.93 7.91
N GLY A 91 0.33 -7.40 6.96
CA GLY A 91 1.20 -6.25 7.19
C GLY A 91 2.47 -6.54 7.99
N GLN A 92 2.85 -7.81 8.15
CA GLN A 92 4.08 -8.16 8.88
C GLN A 92 5.32 -7.84 8.04
N LYS A 93 6.32 -7.18 8.63
CA LYS A 93 7.61 -6.94 7.96
C LYS A 93 8.36 -8.27 7.79
N LEU A 94 8.59 -8.67 6.54
CA LEU A 94 9.31 -9.89 6.17
C LEU A 94 10.79 -9.63 5.94
N PHE A 95 11.11 -8.54 5.22
CA PHE A 95 12.48 -8.23 4.81
C PHE A 95 12.77 -6.73 4.86
N GLU A 96 14.04 -6.41 5.03
CA GLU A 96 14.58 -5.06 4.95
C GLU A 96 15.90 -5.11 4.18
N PHE A 97 16.05 -4.24 3.18
CA PHE A 97 17.24 -4.11 2.35
C PHE A 97 17.76 -2.68 2.46
N ARG A 98 19.08 -2.50 2.44
CA ARG A 98 19.76 -1.20 2.49
C ARG A 98 20.89 -1.12 1.47
#